data_AF-A0A2H6AVX4-F1
#
_entry.id   AF-A0A2H6AVX4-F1
#
_cell.length_a   1.000
_cell.length_b   1.000
_cell.length_c   1.000
_cell.angle_alpha   90.00
_cell.angle_beta   90.00
_cell.angle_gamma   90.00
#
_symmetry.space_group_name_H-M   'P 1'
#
loop_
_entity.id
_entity.type
_entity.pdbx_description
1 polymer ?
#
loop_
_entity_poly.entity_id
_entity_poly.type
_entity_poly.pdbx_seq_one_letter_code
_entity_poly.pdbx_strand_id
1 'polypeptide(L)'
;MSERRRREPHARPTLSEIAELVGGDDPVRHLRILKTGATFAEIEQALAWASGAGDVLGEEERPLSGRVAAVYEILTEDAELD
;
A
#
# COMPACT_ATOMS: atom_id res chain seq x y z
N MET A 1 -20.49 6.63 14.55
CA MET A 1 -19.65 6.62 13.34
C MET A 1 -18.19 6.37 13.74
N SER A 2 -17.84 5.14 14.14
CA SER A 2 -16.56 4.86 14.80
C SER A 2 -15.94 3.52 14.40
N GLU A 3 -15.96 3.17 13.12
CA GLU A 3 -15.25 1.97 12.62
C GLU A 3 -13.78 2.24 12.24
N ARG A 4 -13.39 3.51 12.02
CA ARG A 4 -12.03 3.86 11.57
C ARG A 4 -10.96 3.93 12.66
N ARG A 5 -11.27 3.60 13.92
CA ARG A 5 -10.38 3.81 15.09
C ARG A 5 -9.58 2.58 15.57
N ARG A 6 -9.55 1.45 14.85
CA ARG A 6 -8.74 0.27 15.26
C ARG A 6 -8.01 -0.45 14.13
N ARG A 7 -7.64 0.23 13.04
CA ARG A 7 -6.57 -0.32 12.19
C ARG A 7 -5.28 -0.16 12.98
N GLU A 8 -4.90 -1.18 13.74
CA GLU A 8 -3.59 -1.20 14.38
C GLU A 8 -2.56 -1.13 13.25
N PRO A 9 -1.63 -0.15 13.27
CA PRO A 9 -0.72 0.08 12.14
C PRO A 9 0.14 -1.14 11.78
N HIS A 10 0.31 -2.06 12.74
CA HIS A 10 1.06 -3.31 12.60
C HIS A 10 0.18 -4.53 12.25
N ALA A 11 -1.15 -4.38 12.22
CA ALA A 11 -2.04 -5.44 11.81
C ALA A 11 -1.99 -5.64 10.29
N ARG A 12 -2.19 -6.88 9.86
CA ARG A 12 -2.32 -7.22 8.44
C ARG A 12 -3.78 -7.03 8.01
N PRO A 13 -4.05 -6.25 6.95
CA PRO A 13 -5.40 -6.10 6.44
C PRO A 13 -5.89 -7.38 5.77
N THR A 14 -7.21 -7.52 5.76
CA THR A 14 -7.93 -8.45 4.88
C THR A 14 -8.00 -7.93 3.45
N LEU A 15 -8.42 -8.78 2.51
CA LEU A 15 -8.58 -8.38 1.11
C LEU A 15 -9.58 -7.22 0.94
N SER A 16 -10.69 -7.24 1.68
CA SER A 16 -11.69 -6.18 1.65
C SER A 16 -11.12 -4.85 2.17
N GLU A 17 -10.31 -4.89 3.23
CA GLU A 17 -9.65 -3.69 3.75
C GLU A 17 -8.59 -3.15 2.79
N ILE A 18 -7.87 -4.03 2.07
CA ILE A 18 -6.94 -3.62 1.01
C ILE A 18 -7.70 -2.90 -0.11
N ALA A 19 -8.84 -3.45 -0.55
CA ALA A 19 -9.67 -2.82 -1.58
C ALA A 19 -10.15 -1.43 -1.13
N GLU A 20 -10.53 -1.27 0.14
CA GLU A 20 -10.89 0.05 0.70
C GLU A 20 -9.73 1.03 0.80
N LEU A 21 -8.50 0.56 1.08
CA LEU A 21 -7.31 1.39 1.22
C LEU A 21 -6.75 1.86 -0.12
N VAL A 22 -6.56 0.92 -1.03
CA VAL A 22 -5.93 1.13 -2.34
C VAL A 22 -6.93 1.74 -3.31
N GLY A 23 -8.21 1.46 -3.12
CA GLY A 23 -9.25 1.78 -4.09
C GLY A 23 -9.10 0.97 -5.37
N GLY A 24 -9.92 1.34 -6.36
CA GLY A 24 -10.00 0.65 -7.64
C GLY A 24 -10.70 -0.72 -7.56
N ASP A 25 -11.12 -1.22 -8.72
CA ASP A 25 -11.83 -2.50 -8.86
C ASP A 25 -10.92 -3.60 -9.44
N ASP A 26 -9.63 -3.59 -9.10
CA ASP A 26 -8.68 -4.63 -9.53
C ASP A 26 -8.42 -5.67 -8.42
N PRO A 27 -9.18 -6.78 -8.42
CA PRO A 27 -9.00 -7.84 -7.41
C PRO A 27 -7.65 -8.57 -7.56
N VAL A 28 -7.03 -8.56 -8.73
CA VAL A 28 -5.72 -9.19 -8.94
C VAL A 28 -4.65 -8.37 -8.22
N ARG A 29 -4.67 -7.04 -8.39
CA ARG A 29 -3.80 -6.12 -7.64
C ARG A 29 -3.98 -6.28 -6.14
N HIS A 30 -5.22 -6.27 -5.64
CA HIS A 30 -5.49 -6.42 -4.20
C HIS A 30 -4.98 -7.75 -3.64
N LEU A 31 -5.13 -8.85 -4.40
CA LEU A 31 -4.59 -10.15 -4.01
C LEU A 31 -3.06 -10.18 -3.99
N ARG A 32 -2.39 -9.49 -4.92
CA ARG A 32 -0.92 -9.36 -4.92
C ARG A 32 -0.44 -8.60 -3.69
N ILE A 33 -1.11 -7.50 -3.34
CA ILE A 33 -0.80 -6.72 -2.13
C ILE A 33 -1.00 -7.57 -0.87
N LEU A 34 -2.11 -8.33 -0.78
CA LEU A 34 -2.37 -9.24 0.34
C LEU A 34 -1.24 -10.26 0.53
N LYS A 35 -0.71 -10.81 -0.57
CA LYS A 35 0.37 -11.82 -0.55
C LYS A 35 1.71 -11.28 -0.04
N THR A 36 1.93 -9.96 -0.09
CA THR A 36 3.15 -9.36 0.50
C THR A 36 3.18 -9.51 2.03
N GLY A 37 2.02 -9.70 2.65
CA GLY A 37 1.87 -9.75 4.10
C GLY A 37 2.14 -8.41 4.79
N ALA A 38 2.08 -7.32 4.04
CA ALA A 38 2.27 -5.97 4.53
C ALA A 38 1.22 -5.57 5.56
N THR A 39 1.59 -4.72 6.50
CA THR A 39 0.67 -4.14 7.48
C THR A 39 -0.03 -2.91 6.92
N PHE A 40 -1.05 -2.41 7.63
CA PHE A 40 -1.70 -1.15 7.28
C PHE A 40 -0.71 0.00 7.08
N ALA A 41 0.23 0.21 8.01
CA ALA A 41 1.22 1.28 7.90
C ALA A 41 2.16 1.10 6.71
N GLU A 42 2.58 -0.14 6.41
CA GLU A 42 3.43 -0.43 5.26
C GLU A 42 2.71 -0.16 3.93
N ILE A 43 1.42 -0.48 3.83
CA ILE A 43 0.60 -0.22 2.64
C ILE A 43 0.34 1.29 2.47
N GLU A 44 -0.02 1.99 3.55
CA GLU A 44 -0.23 3.45 3.52
C GLU A 44 1.05 4.19 3.12
N GLN A 45 2.21 3.75 3.61
CA GLN A 45 3.50 4.29 3.22
C GLN A 45 3.77 4.09 1.72
N ALA A 46 3.52 2.88 1.19
CA ALA A 46 3.68 2.60 -0.23
C ALA A 46 2.72 3.44 -1.11
N LEU A 47 1.48 3.66 -0.66
CA LEU A 47 0.50 4.53 -1.35
C LEU A 47 0.94 6.01 -1.36
N ALA A 48 1.49 6.51 -0.25
CA ALA A 48 2.03 7.86 -0.18
C ALA A 48 3.18 8.05 -1.19
N TRP A 49 4.02 7.03 -1.36
CA TRP A 49 5.08 7.06 -2.36
C TRP A 49 4.55 6.96 -3.80
N ALA A 50 3.61 6.05 -4.07
CA ALA A 50 3.03 5.83 -5.40
C ALA A 50 2.25 7.06 -5.91
N SER A 51 1.60 7.81 -5.02
CA SER A 51 0.87 9.04 -5.35
C SER A 51 1.75 10.27 -5.62
N GLY A 52 3.08 10.14 -5.53
CA GLY A 52 4.01 11.26 -5.69
C GLY A 52 4.07 12.19 -4.47
N ALA A 53 3.36 11.88 -3.37
CA ALA A 53 3.54 12.56 -2.09
C ALA A 53 4.89 12.24 -1.42
N GLY A 54 5.73 11.42 -2.05
CA GLY A 54 7.10 11.13 -1.66
C GLY A 54 8.00 12.37 -1.55
N ASP A 55 7.69 13.46 -2.25
CA ASP A 55 8.43 14.74 -2.13
C ASP A 55 8.27 15.38 -0.74
N VAL A 56 7.22 15.00 0.02
CA VAL A 56 6.96 15.47 1.38
C VAL A 56 7.63 14.59 2.44
N LEU A 57 8.00 13.35 2.10
CA LEU A 57 8.61 12.38 3.03
C LEU A 57 10.14 12.48 3.13
N GLY A 58 10.74 13.45 2.43
CA GLY A 58 12.18 13.70 2.44
C GLY A 58 12.94 12.65 1.62
N GLU A 59 14.13 13.02 1.17
CA GLU A 59 15.12 12.14 0.53
C GLU A 59 15.64 11.05 1.50
N GLU A 60 14.83 10.56 2.45
CA GLU A 60 15.19 9.40 3.24
C GLU A 60 15.21 8.19 2.30
N GLU A 61 16.44 7.71 2.08
CA GLU A 61 16.80 6.61 1.21
C GLU A 61 15.73 5.53 1.23
N ARG A 62 15.00 5.41 0.12
CA ARG A 62 14.00 4.37 -0.09
C ARG A 62 14.66 3.05 0.29
N PRO A 63 14.24 2.37 1.37
CA PRO A 63 14.62 0.99 1.52
C PRO A 63 13.84 0.27 0.42
N LEU A 64 14.48 0.08 -0.74
CA LEU A 64 13.95 -0.68 -1.89
C LEU A 64 13.85 -2.18 -1.55
N SER A 65 13.69 -2.50 -0.27
CA SER A 65 13.75 -3.84 0.28
C SER A 65 12.67 -4.01 1.33
N GLY A 66 12.00 -5.16 1.32
CA GLY A 66 10.95 -5.50 2.27
C GLY A 66 9.55 -5.29 1.71
N ARG A 67 8.56 -5.31 2.60
CA ARG A 67 7.14 -5.38 2.20
C ARG A 67 6.64 -4.09 1.57
N VAL A 68 7.11 -2.94 2.05
CA VAL A 68 6.73 -1.62 1.51
C VAL A 68 7.16 -1.49 0.04
N ALA A 69 8.39 -1.88 -0.29
CA ALA A 69 8.89 -1.87 -1.67
C ALA A 69 8.07 -2.80 -2.58
N ALA A 70 7.76 -4.01 -2.12
CA ALA A 70 6.93 -4.95 -2.89
C ALA A 70 5.51 -4.41 -3.14
N VAL A 71 4.89 -3.72 -2.17
CA VAL A 71 3.59 -3.08 -2.37
C VAL A 71 3.70 -1.91 -3.34
N TYR A 72 4.73 -1.08 -3.21
CA TYR A 72 4.98 0.04 -4.12
C TYR A 72 5.12 -0.43 -5.57
N GLU A 73 5.95 -1.45 -5.83
CA GLU A 73 6.11 -2.03 -7.17
C GLU A 73 4.77 -2.46 -7.77
N ILE A 74 3.92 -3.16 -7.00
CA ILE A 74 2.59 -3.56 -7.46
C ILE A 74 1.71 -2.35 -7.79
N LEU A 75 1.78 -1.28 -6.99
CA LEU A 75 0.98 -0.06 -7.20
C LEU A 75 1.44 0.75 -8.42
N THR A 76 2.73 0.72 -8.75
CA THR A 76 3.29 1.48 -9.87
C THR A 76 3.40 0.69 -11.17
N GLU A 77 3.47 -0.65 -11.13
CA GLU A 77 3.55 -1.51 -12.32
C GLU A 77 2.32 -1.36 -13.23
N ASP A 78 1.14 -1.11 -12.65
CA ASP A 78 -0.08 -0.87 -13.44
C ASP A 78 -0.16 0.56 -14.02
N ALA A 79 0.70 1.49 -13.58
CA ALA A 79 0.76 2.84 -14.14
C ALA A 79 1.58 2.92 -15.44
N GLU A 80 2.38 1.88 -15.75
CA GLU A 80 3.21 1.84 -16.96
C GLU A 80 2.50 1.24 -18.19
N LEU A 81 1.24 0.80 -18.07
CA LEU A 81 0.48 0.12 -19.13
C LEU A 81 -0.59 0.97 -19.85
N ASP A 82 -0.57 2.30 -19.68
CA ASP A 82 -1.47 3.24 -20.38
C ASP A 82 -0.70 4.29 -21.21
#